data_AF-A0A9E5SS77-F1
#
_entry.id   AF-A0A9E5SS77-F1
#
_cell.length_a   1.000
_cell.length_b   1.000
_cell.length_c   1.000
_cell.angle_alpha   90.00
_cell.angle_beta   90.00
_cell.angle_gamma   90.00
#
_symmetry.space_group_name_H-M   'P 1'
#
loop_
_entity.id
_entity.type
_entity.pdbx_description
1 polymer ?
#
loop_
_entity_poly.entity_id
_entity_poly.type
_entity_poly.pdbx_seq_one_letter_code
_entity_poly.pdbx_strand_id
1 'polypeptide(L)' 'MKTTGDFLSMLKTAVGVGEQYELSLEKVQHAVKKGEVLVRLRSRLLPPEVYLSIEKYVGETVGPGARVVIQYQ' A
#
# COMPACT_ATOMS: atom_id res chain seq x y z
N MET A 1 5.96 12.22 -15.29
CA MET A 1 5.21 12.10 -14.02
C MET A 1 5.79 10.93 -13.23
N LYS A 2 6.48 11.20 -12.11
CA LYS A 2 7.04 10.18 -11.20
C LYS A 2 6.07 9.98 -10.01
N THR A 3 4.89 9.44 -10.27
CA THR A 3 3.82 9.34 -9.25
C THR A 3 4.02 8.21 -8.24
N THR A 4 4.78 7.16 -8.58
CA THR A 4 4.99 5.99 -7.69
C THR A 4 5.89 6.30 -6.49
N GLY A 5 6.87 7.20 -6.68
CA GLY A 5 7.78 7.62 -5.61
C GLY A 5 7.08 8.46 -4.55
N ASP A 6 6.13 9.30 -4.94
CA ASP A 6 5.34 10.12 -4.01
C ASP A 6 4.43 9.27 -3.14
N PHE A 7 3.68 8.32 -3.73
CA PHE A 7 2.76 7.50 -2.96
C PHE A 7 3.46 6.63 -1.90
N LEU A 8 4.53 5.92 -2.28
CA LEU A 8 5.25 5.05 -1.34
C LEU A 8 5.91 5.88 -0.21
N SER A 9 6.46 7.06 -0.55
CA SER A 9 7.05 7.95 0.45
C SER A 9 5.99 8.47 1.41
N MET A 10 4.84 8.92 0.89
CA MET A 10 3.70 9.37 1.71
C MET A 10 3.16 8.25 2.60
N LEU A 11 3.01 7.03 2.06
CA LEU A 11 2.60 5.86 2.83
C LEU A 11 3.58 5.61 3.98
N LYS A 12 4.89 5.49 3.69
CA LYS A 12 5.94 5.25 4.70
C LYS A 12 5.89 6.30 5.81
N THR A 13 5.75 7.58 5.45
CA THR A 13 5.61 8.67 6.42
C THR A 13 4.32 8.56 7.24
N ALA A 14 3.19 8.28 6.61
CA ALA A 14 1.88 8.19 7.28
C ALA A 14 1.81 7.02 8.27
N VAL A 15 2.43 5.88 7.94
CA VAL A 15 2.43 4.68 8.78
C VAL A 15 3.65 4.57 9.70
N GLY A 16 4.55 5.55 9.69
CA GLY A 16 5.74 5.58 10.54
C GLY A 16 6.76 4.47 10.25
N VAL A 17 6.81 3.98 9.01
CA VAL A 17 7.71 2.88 8.61
C VAL A 17 9.06 3.42 8.19
N GLY A 18 10.09 3.08 8.95
CA GLY A 18 11.48 3.36 8.61
C GLY A 18 12.06 2.39 7.59
N GLU A 19 13.25 2.73 7.08
CA GLU A 19 13.94 1.94 6.04
C GLU A 19 14.32 0.52 6.49
N GLN A 20 14.39 0.24 7.79
CA GLN A 20 14.72 -1.09 8.34
C GLN A 20 13.75 -2.21 7.91
N TYR A 21 12.54 -1.85 7.49
CA TYR A 21 11.53 -2.79 7.06
C TYR A 21 11.52 -3.05 5.55
N GLU A 22 12.36 -2.33 4.79
CA GLU A 22 12.50 -2.46 3.33
C GLU A 22 11.16 -2.45 2.59
N LEU A 23 10.20 -1.64 3.08
CA LEU A 23 8.86 -1.57 2.49
C LEU A 23 8.95 -0.98 1.07
N SER A 24 8.55 -1.76 0.07
CA SER A 24 8.49 -1.35 -1.33
C SER A 24 7.15 -1.69 -1.96
N LEU A 25 6.79 -0.90 -2.99
CA LEU A 25 5.62 -1.15 -3.83
C LEU A 25 6.06 -1.92 -5.07
N GLU A 26 5.69 -3.20 -5.13
CA GLU A 26 6.06 -4.09 -6.23
C GLU A 26 5.13 -3.92 -7.43
N LYS A 27 3.82 -3.84 -7.17
CA LYS A 27 2.82 -3.78 -8.24
C LYS A 27 1.53 -3.12 -7.78
N VAL A 28 0.93 -2.32 -8.65
CA VAL A 28 -0.46 -1.85 -8.54
C VAL A 28 -1.20 -2.31 -9.78
N GLN A 29 -2.35 -2.96 -9.61
CA GLN A 29 -3.18 -3.43 -10.70
C GLN A 29 -4.64 -3.00 -10.49
N HIS A 30 -5.19 -2.30 -11.47
CA HIS A 30 -6.58 -1.89 -11.48
C HIS A 30 -7.41 -2.95 -12.20
N ALA A 31 -8.22 -3.70 -11.46
CA ALA A 31 -9.18 -4.65 -11.98
C ALA A 31 -10.55 -3.97 -12.16
N VAL A 32 -10.62 -3.10 -13.18
CA VAL A 32 -11.78 -2.22 -13.45
C VAL A 32 -13.11 -2.98 -13.53
N LYS A 33 -13.11 -4.16 -14.16
CA LYS A 33 -14.32 -5.01 -14.28
C LYS A 33 -14.90 -5.48 -12.94
N LYS A 34 -14.09 -5.52 -11.89
CA LYS A 34 -14.49 -5.93 -10.54
C LYS A 34 -14.56 -4.77 -9.55
N GLY A 35 -14.24 -3.54 -9.98
CA GLY A 35 -14.08 -2.42 -9.06
C GLY A 35 -12.99 -2.68 -8.01
N GLU A 36 -11.91 -3.36 -8.38
CA GLU A 36 -10.85 -3.76 -7.45
C GLU A 36 -9.53 -3.08 -7.80
N VAL A 37 -8.75 -2.73 -6.77
CA VAL A 37 -7.35 -2.33 -6.91
C VAL A 37 -6.51 -3.32 -6.09
N LEU A 38 -5.66 -4.06 -6.78
CA LEU A 38 -4.72 -4.98 -6.17
C LEU A 38 -3.38 -4.26 -5.97
N VAL A 39 -2.92 -4.22 -4.73
CA VAL A 39 -1.65 -3.60 -4.32
C VAL A 39 -0.75 -4.69 -3.77
N ARG A 40 0.41 -4.89 -4.39
CA ARG A 40 1.43 -5.82 -3.93
C ARG A 40 2.57 -5.04 -3.29
N LEU A 41 2.79 -5.31 -2.02
CA LEU A 41 3.85 -4.74 -1.23
C LEU A 41 4.86 -5.83 -0.90
N ARG A 42 6.12 -5.44 -0.83
CA ARG A 42 7.18 -6.27 -0.29
C ARG A 42 7.71 -5.61 0.97
N SER A 43 7.93 -6.39 2.01
CA SER A 43 8.52 -5.88 3.24
C SER A 43 9.16 -7.02 4.03
N ARG A 44 10.06 -6.66 4.94
CA ARG A 44 10.37 -7.53 6.08
C ARG A 44 9.14 -7.64 6.99
N LEU A 45 9.22 -8.51 8.01
CA LEU A 45 8.15 -8.66 8.98
C LEU A 45 7.84 -7.32 9.63
N LEU A 46 6.61 -6.83 9.43
CA LEU A 46 6.14 -5.59 10.03
C LEU A 46 5.45 -5.91 11.37
N PRO A 47 5.42 -4.96 12.31
CA PRO A 47 4.52 -5.04 13.45
C PRO A 47 3.05 -5.11 12.99
N PRO A 48 2.17 -5.86 13.70
CA PRO A 48 0.75 -5.98 13.35
C PRO A 48 0.04 -4.64 13.14
N GLU A 49 0.32 -3.65 13.99
CA GLU A 49 -0.25 -2.30 13.91
C GLU A 49 0.13 -1.56 12.62
N VAL A 50 1.30 -1.86 12.06
CA VAL A 50 1.77 -1.28 10.80
C VAL A 50 1.02 -1.88 9.62
N TYR A 51 0.79 -3.20 9.61
CA TYR A 51 -0.03 -3.86 8.59
C TYR A 51 -1.42 -3.21 8.48
N LEU A 52 -2.09 -3.06 9.63
CA LEU A 52 -3.40 -2.43 9.71
C LEU A 52 -3.39 -0.96 9.26
N SER A 53 -2.34 -0.22 9.63
CA SER A 53 -2.18 1.19 9.25
C SER A 53 -1.97 1.35 7.74
N ILE A 54 -1.21 0.44 7.11
CA ILE A 54 -1.01 0.40 5.66
C ILE A 54 -2.33 0.10 4.96
N GLU A 55 -3.05 -0.94 5.39
CA GLU A 55 -4.35 -1.31 4.81
C GLU A 55 -5.35 -0.16 4.86
N LYS A 56 -5.43 0.53 6.00
CA LYS A 56 -6.27 1.70 6.18
C LYS A 56 -5.88 2.84 5.23
N TYR A 57 -4.61 3.22 5.20
CA TYR A 57 -4.13 4.32 4.35
C TYR A 57 -4.38 4.07 2.86
N VAL A 58 -4.09 2.85 2.39
CA VAL A 58 -4.29 2.48 0.99
C VAL A 58 -5.79 2.50 0.65
N GLY A 59 -6.63 1.98 1.55
CA GLY A 59 -8.09 2.02 1.41
C GLY A 59 -8.64 3.44 1.28
N GLU A 60 -8.21 4.34 2.17
CA GLU A 60 -8.60 5.76 2.13
C GLU A 60 -8.12 6.46 0.85
N THR A 61 -6.91 6.14 0.38
CA THR A 61 -6.33 6.75 -0.83
C THR A 61 -7.06 6.31 -2.10
N VAL A 62 -7.46 5.04 -2.19
CA VAL A 62 -8.15 4.47 -3.36
C VAL A 62 -9.63 4.90 -3.40
N GLY A 63 -10.23 5.18 -2.23
CA GLY A 63 -11.60 5.65 -2.09
C GLY A 63 -12.64 4.52 -2.00
N PRO A 64 -13.87 4.84 -1.56
CA PRO A 64 -14.87 3.85 -1.15
C PRO A 64 -15.47 3.03 -2.31
N GLY A 65 -15.27 3.47 -3.55
CA GLY A 65 -15.82 2.82 -4.75
C GLY A 65 -14.99 1.65 -5.27
N ALA A 66 -13.82 1.38 -4.67
CA ALA A 66 -12.96 0.30 -5.09
C ALA A 66 -12.52 -0.56 -3.91
N ARG A 67 -12.58 -1.88 -4.09
CA ARG A 67 -12.10 -2.84 -3.11
C ARG A 67 -10.58 -2.96 -3.22
N VAL A 68 -9.88 -2.65 -2.14
CA VAL A 68 -8.42 -2.81 -2.06
C VAL A 68 -8.09 -4.23 -1.60
N VAL A 69 -7.20 -4.89 -2.32
CA VAL A 69 -6.61 -6.17 -1.92
C VAL A 69 -5.12 -5.98 -1.80
N ILE A 70 -4.60 -6.16 -0.58
CA ILE A 70 -3.17 -6.03 -0.30
C ILE A 70 -2.54 -7.42 -0.19
N GLN A 71 -1.43 -7.61 -0.88
CA GLN A 71 -0.62 -8.80 -0.78
C GLN A 71 0.79 -8.42 -0.31
N TYR A 72 1.24 -9.05 0.77
CA TYR A 72 2.59 -8.92 1.30
C TYR A 72 3.47 -10.08 0.78
N GLN A 73 4.74 -9.77 0.54
CA GLN A 73 5.73 -10.71 0.04
C GLN A 73 7.09 -10.51 0.70
#